data_AF-A0A5E4DD50-F1
#
_entry.id   AF-A0A5E4DD50-F1
#
_cell.length_a   1.000
_cell.length_b   1.000
_cell.length_c   1.000
_cell.angle_alpha   90.00
_cell.angle_beta   90.00
_cell.angle_gamma   90.00
#
_symmetry.space_group_name_H-M   'P 1'
#
loop_
_entity.id
_entity.type
_entity.pdbx_description
1 polymer ?
#
loop_
_entity_poly.entity_id
_entity_poly.type
_entity_poly.pdbx_seq_one_letter_code
_entity_poly.pdbx_strand_id
1 'polypeptide(L)'
;MELSKLMKDSRYQHFFEACRLLQQMIDIAIDGFLLTPVQKICKYPLQLAELLKYTAQDHSDYRYVAAALAVMRNVTQQINERKRRLENIDKIAQWQASVLDWE
;
A
#
# COMPACT_ATOMS: atom_id res chain seq x y z
N MET A 1 -4.77 12.67 -3.83
CA MET A 1 -5.20 14.04 -4.16
C MET A 1 -4.71 14.50 -5.52
N GLU A 2 -3.41 14.41 -5.84
CA GLU A 2 -2.88 14.86 -7.14
C GLU A 2 -3.26 13.96 -8.33
N LEU A 3 -3.10 12.64 -8.22
CA LEU A 3 -3.50 11.73 -9.31
C LEU A 3 -5.00 11.86 -9.64
N SER A 4 -5.85 11.93 -8.61
CA SER A 4 -7.29 12.15 -8.78
C SER A 4 -7.63 13.47 -9.46
N LYS A 5 -6.81 14.53 -9.30
CA LYS A 5 -6.96 15.80 -10.02
C LYS A 5 -6.57 15.63 -11.49
N LEU A 6 -5.42 15.01 -11.76
CA LEU A 6 -4.94 14.73 -13.11
C LEU A 6 -5.92 13.83 -13.88
N MET A 7 -6.56 12.88 -13.19
CA MET A 7 -7.55 11.99 -13.78
C MET A 7 -8.87 12.65 -14.15
N LYS A 8 -9.09 13.93 -13.83
CA LYS A 8 -10.22 14.71 -14.35
C LYS A 8 -9.97 15.25 -15.76
N ASP A 9 -8.71 15.33 -16.19
CA ASP A 9 -8.33 15.81 -17.51
C ASP A 9 -8.09 14.61 -18.45
N SER A 10 -8.87 14.54 -19.53
CA SER A 10 -8.83 13.45 -20.49
C SER A 10 -7.45 13.29 -21.12
N ARG A 11 -6.65 14.36 -21.29
CA ARG A 11 -5.32 14.28 -21.89
C ARG A 11 -4.39 13.37 -21.08
N TYR A 12 -4.47 13.43 -19.76
CA TYR A 12 -3.65 12.58 -18.87
C TYR A 12 -4.17 11.14 -18.83
N GLN A 13 -5.49 10.93 -18.92
CA GLN A 13 -6.06 9.58 -19.05
C GLN A 13 -5.52 8.87 -20.29
N HIS A 14 -5.58 9.53 -21.45
CA HIS A 14 -5.06 8.98 -22.72
C HIS A 14 -3.55 8.78 -22.66
N PHE A 15 -2.81 9.70 -22.06
CA PHE A 15 -1.36 9.58 -21.89
C PHE A 15 -0.98 8.33 -21.08
N PHE A 16 -1.58 8.12 -19.90
CA PHE A 16 -1.25 6.96 -19.08
C PHE A 16 -1.68 5.65 -19.73
N GLU A 17 -2.80 5.63 -20.44
CA GLU A 17 -3.25 4.45 -21.19
C GLU A 17 -2.30 4.13 -22.36
N ALA A 18 -1.85 5.15 -23.09
CA ALA A 18 -0.85 4.97 -24.14
C ALA A 18 0.46 4.42 -23.58
N CYS A 19 0.94 4.94 -22.44
CA CYS A 19 2.11 4.39 -21.75
C CYS A 19 1.93 2.92 -21.38
N ARG A 20 0.76 2.55 -20.83
CA ARG A 20 0.43 1.18 -20.43
C ARG A 20 0.50 0.22 -21.63
N LEU A 21 -0.13 0.60 -22.75
CA LEU A 21 -0.14 -0.21 -23.97
C LEU A 21 1.25 -0.33 -24.60
N LEU A 22 2.00 0.78 -24.69
CA LEU A 22 3.35 0.80 -25.27
C LEU A 22 4.35 -0.05 -24.46
N GLN A 23 4.19 -0.08 -23.14
CA GLN A 23 5.02 -0.88 -22.25
C GLN A 23 4.50 -2.32 -22.06
N GLN A 24 3.43 -2.71 -22.75
CA GLN A 24 2.79 -4.03 -22.64
C GLN A 24 2.46 -4.40 -21.19
N MET A 25 2.03 -3.41 -20.42
CA MET A 25 1.72 -3.59 -19.01
C MET A 25 0.39 -4.33 -18.82
N ILE A 26 0.27 -5.03 -17.70
CA ILE A 26 -0.98 -5.66 -17.26
C ILE A 26 -2.14 -4.66 -17.24
N ASP A 27 -3.35 -5.15 -17.50
CA ASP A 27 -4.56 -4.33 -17.60
C ASP A 27 -5.05 -3.87 -16.22
N ILE A 28 -4.29 -2.96 -15.63
CA ILE A 28 -4.61 -2.27 -14.39
C ILE A 28 -4.46 -0.76 -14.61
N ALA A 29 -5.39 0.01 -14.06
CA ALA A 29 -5.29 1.46 -14.06
C ALA A 29 -4.09 1.94 -13.20
N ILE A 30 -3.63 3.16 -13.48
CA ILE A 30 -2.42 3.73 -12.85
C ILE A 30 -2.52 3.82 -11.32
N ASP A 31 -3.70 4.08 -10.77
CA ASP A 31 -3.95 4.08 -9.33
C ASP A 31 -3.78 2.68 -8.72
N GLY A 32 -4.28 1.65 -9.39
CA GLY A 32 -4.06 0.24 -9.03
C GLY A 32 -2.58 -0.16 -9.12
N PHE A 33 -1.89 0.28 -10.18
CA PHE A 33 -0.45 0.03 -10.34
C PHE A 33 0.34 0.64 -9.18
N LEU A 34 0.09 1.90 -8.84
CA LEU A 34 0.77 2.60 -7.74
C LEU A 34 0.46 2.00 -6.36
N LEU A 35 -0.66 1.29 -6.22
CA LEU A 35 -1.01 0.58 -4.98
C LEU A 35 -0.26 -0.76 -4.83
N THR A 36 0.29 -1.31 -5.91
CA THR A 36 0.92 -2.63 -5.94
C THR A 36 2.04 -2.81 -4.91
N PRO A 37 2.98 -1.86 -4.68
CA PRO A 37 4.01 -2.01 -3.65
C PRO A 37 3.43 -2.12 -2.24
N VAL A 38 2.38 -1.36 -1.93
CA VAL A 38 1.68 -1.42 -0.63
C VAL A 38 0.95 -2.76 -0.48
N GLN A 39 0.36 -3.29 -1.55
CA GLN A 39 -0.26 -4.62 -1.50
C GLN A 39 0.80 -5.70 -1.32
N LYS A 40 1.94 -5.60 -2.02
CA LYS A 40 3.03 -6.59 -1.96
C LYS A 40 3.64 -6.65 -0.57
N ILE A 41 3.90 -5.49 0.05
CA ILE A 41 4.49 -5.46 1.40
C ILE A 41 3.57 -6.11 2.44
N CYS A 42 2.25 -5.91 2.31
CA CYS A 42 1.24 -6.51 3.18
C CYS A 42 1.05 -8.02 2.97
N LYS A 43 1.45 -8.57 1.81
CA LYS A 43 1.36 -10.01 1.52
C LYS A 43 2.48 -10.82 2.17
N TYR A 44 3.66 -10.25 2.36
CA TYR A 44 4.81 -11.01 2.90
C TYR A 44 4.55 -11.65 4.27
N PRO A 45 3.93 -10.99 5.28
CA PRO A 45 3.61 -11.66 6.52
C PRO A 45 2.68 -12.87 6.34
N LEU A 46 1.74 -12.81 5.40
CA LEU A 46 0.80 -13.91 5.13
C LEU A 46 1.54 -15.10 4.49
N GLN A 47 2.38 -14.82 3.50
CA GLN A 47 3.16 -15.84 2.81
C GLN A 47 4.20 -16.49 3.73
N LEU A 48 4.87 -15.69 4.57
CA LEU A 48 5.85 -16.19 5.55
C LEU A 48 5.17 -16.96 6.68
N ALA A 49 3.97 -16.58 7.10
CA ALA A 49 3.19 -17.35 8.08
C ALA A 49 2.78 -18.71 7.53
N GLU A 50 2.33 -18.77 6.28
CA GLU A 50 1.98 -20.04 5.62
C GLU A 50 3.23 -20.90 5.42
N LEU A 51 4.36 -20.31 5.01
CA LEU A 51 5.63 -21.03 4.91
C LEU A 51 6.07 -21.61 6.26
N LEU A 52 6.03 -20.80 7.32
CA LEU A 52 6.44 -21.24 8.66
C LEU A 52 5.57 -22.39 9.17
N LYS A 53 4.26 -22.36 8.88
CA LYS A 53 3.31 -23.42 9.25
C LYS A 53 3.70 -24.80 8.70
N TYR A 54 4.30 -24.86 7.50
CA TYR A 54 4.77 -26.10 6.89
C TYR A 54 6.28 -26.30 6.98
N THR A 55 6.99 -25.47 7.74
CA THR A 55 8.42 -25.68 8.03
C THR A 55 8.53 -26.39 9.37
N ALA A 56 9.11 -27.59 9.38
CA ALA A 56 9.34 -28.34 10.63
C ALA A 56 10.31 -27.58 11.55
N GLN A 57 10.14 -27.72 12.87
CA GLN A 57 10.93 -26.95 13.84
C GLN A 57 12.44 -27.29 13.83
N ASP A 58 12.78 -28.49 13.41
CA ASP A 58 14.15 -29.00 13.25
C ASP A 58 14.78 -28.65 11.90
N HIS A 59 13.99 -28.12 10.96
CA HIS A 59 14.48 -27.67 9.66
C HIS A 59 15.39 -26.44 9.82
N SER A 60 16.48 -26.38 9.05
CA SER A 60 17.46 -25.27 9.11
C SER A 60 16.83 -23.90 8.92
N ASP A 61 15.80 -23.81 8.07
CA ASP A 61 15.13 -22.55 7.74
C ASP A 61 14.13 -22.07 8.79
N TYR A 62 13.68 -22.91 9.72
CA TYR A 62 12.59 -22.57 10.65
C TYR A 62 12.84 -21.24 11.37
N ARG A 63 14.04 -21.08 11.94
CA ARG A 63 14.43 -19.87 12.68
C ARG A 63 14.49 -18.64 11.78
N TYR A 64 14.98 -18.79 10.55
CA TYR A 64 15.09 -17.69 9.60
C TYR A 64 13.72 -17.24 9.10
N VAL A 65 12.82 -18.18 8.80
CA VAL A 65 11.43 -17.87 8.38
C VAL A 65 10.66 -17.21 9.54
N ALA A 66 10.81 -17.70 10.77
CA ALA A 66 10.19 -17.09 11.95
C ALA A 66 10.68 -15.65 12.18
N ALA A 67 12.00 -15.41 12.06
CA ALA A 67 12.59 -14.07 12.17
C ALA A 67 12.10 -13.14 11.05
N ALA A 68 12.09 -13.62 9.81
CA ALA A 68 11.59 -12.86 8.66
C ALA A 68 10.10 -12.48 8.84
N LEU A 69 9.27 -13.41 9.33
CA LEU A 69 7.87 -13.13 9.63
C LEU A 69 7.73 -12.02 10.66
N ALA A 70 8.51 -12.05 11.75
CA ALA A 70 8.49 -11.02 12.78
C ALA A 70 8.89 -9.64 12.21
N VAL A 71 9.95 -9.58 11.41
CA VAL A 71 10.40 -8.34 10.74
C VAL A 71 9.31 -7.80 9.82
N MET A 72 8.71 -8.66 8.97
CA MET A 72 7.70 -8.22 8.02
C MET A 72 6.41 -7.74 8.70
N ARG A 73 6.00 -8.37 9.81
CA ARG A 73 4.91 -7.86 10.65
C ARG A 73 5.19 -6.45 11.15
N ASN A 74 6.40 -6.21 11.68
CA ASN A 74 6.80 -4.89 12.14
C ASN A 74 6.81 -3.84 11.01
N VAL A 75 7.32 -4.20 9.82
CA VAL A 75 7.30 -3.31 8.65
C VAL A 75 5.86 -2.92 8.28
N THR A 76 4.95 -3.91 8.18
CA THR A 76 3.55 -3.62 7.85
C THR A 76 2.85 -2.77 8.91
N GLN A 77 3.17 -2.98 10.19
CA GLN A 77 2.64 -2.16 11.29
C GLN A 77 3.11 -0.71 11.19
N GLN A 78 4.40 -0.47 10.90
CA GLN A 78 4.93 0.88 10.73
C GLN A 78 4.30 1.62 9.54
N ILE A 79 4.08 0.91 8.44
CA ILE A 79 3.40 1.49 7.26
C ILE A 79 1.96 1.87 7.60
N ASN A 80 1.23 0.97 8.27
CA ASN A 80 -0.14 1.25 8.71
C ASN A 80 -0.20 2.43 9.68
N GLU A 81 0.76 2.52 10.60
CA GLU A 81 0.86 3.64 11.55
C GLU A 81 1.12 4.96 10.84
N ARG A 82 2.02 4.97 9.86
CA ARG A 82 2.30 6.17 9.07
C ARG A 82 1.06 6.63 8.30
N LYS A 83 0.32 5.70 7.69
CA LYS A 83 -0.95 5.98 7.02
C LYS A 83 -1.96 6.59 7.99
N ARG A 84 -2.18 5.94 9.15
CA ARG A 84 -3.09 6.40 10.21
C ARG A 84 -2.76 7.82 10.67
N ARG A 85 -1.48 8.12 10.87
CA ARG A 85 -1.03 9.47 11.27
C ARG A 85 -1.36 10.52 10.22
N LEU A 86 -1.16 10.23 8.94
CA LEU A 86 -1.49 11.15 7.85
C LEU A 86 -3.01 11.38 7.74
N GLU A 87 -3.81 10.32 7.83
CA GLU A 87 -5.28 10.42 7.83
C GLU A 87 -5.79 11.22 9.03
N ASN A 88 -5.19 11.04 10.21
CA ASN A 88 -5.57 11.81 11.40
C ASN A 88 -5.24 13.31 11.25
N ILE A 89 -4.11 13.66 10.65
CA ILE A 89 -3.77 15.08 10.39
C ILE A 89 -4.80 15.71 9.45
N ASP A 90 -5.16 15.01 8.37
CA ASP A 90 -6.17 15.48 7.41
C ASP A 90 -7.56 15.64 8.07
N LYS A 91 -7.97 14.67 8.89
CA LYS A 91 -9.23 14.74 9.67
C LYS A 91 -9.25 15.93 10.63
N ILE A 92 -8.15 16.21 11.33
CA ILE A 92 -8.06 17.35 12.25
C ILE A 92 -8.19 18.67 11.48
N ALA A 93 -7.51 18.81 10.34
CA ALA A 93 -7.61 20.01 9.51
C ALA A 93 -9.04 20.22 8.98
N GLN A 94 -9.70 19.15 8.52
CA GLN A 94 -11.09 19.19 8.08
C GLN A 94 -12.04 19.57 9.22
N TRP A 95 -11.83 19.00 10.41
CA TRP A 95 -12.62 19.32 11.59
C TRP A 95 -12.46 20.78 12.01
N GLN A 96 -11.23 21.31 12.02
CA GLN A 96 -10.96 22.71 12.33
C GLN A 96 -11.67 23.65 11.35
N ALA A 97 -11.62 23.36 10.04
CA ALA A 97 -12.34 24.15 9.04
C ALA A 97 -13.86 24.15 9.31
N SER A 98 -14.44 22.99 9.66
CA SER A 98 -15.87 22.88 9.94
C SER A 98 -16.34 23.65 11.18
N VAL A 99 -15.44 23.95 12.13
CA VAL A 99 -15.76 24.70 13.36
C VAL A 99 -15.55 26.21 13.16
N LEU A 100 -14.61 26.62 12.30
CA LEU A 100 -14.40 28.04 11.97
C LEU A 100 -15.55 28.62 11.14
N ASP A 101 -16.24 27.78 10.36
CA ASP A 101 -17.44 28.14 9.61
C ASP A 101 -18.75 27.92 10.40
N TRP A 102 -18.66 27.78 11.73
CA TRP A 102 -19.83 27.54 12.58
C TRP A 102 -20.44 28.89 13.05
N GLU A 103 -21.52 29.33 12.39
CA GLU A 103 -22.47 30.31 12.94
C GLU A 103 -23.42 29.68 13.97
#